data_AF-A0A5N0EFU0-F1
#
_entry.id   AF-A0A5N0EFU0-F1
#
_cell.length_a   1.000
_cell.length_b   1.000
_cell.length_c   1.000
_cell.angle_alpha   90.00
_cell.angle_beta   90.00
_cell.angle_gamma   90.00
#
_symmetry.space_group_name_H-M   'P 1'
#
loop_
_entity.id
_entity.type
_entity.pdbx_description
1 polymer ?
#
loop_
_entity_poly.entity_id
_entity_poly.type
_entity_poly.pdbx_seq_one_letter_code
_entity_poly.pdbx_strand_id
1 'polypeptide(L)' 'MSPARHITLIHEPGEFAEARANEKAETARQSAVAARTVASYSQNADDCQSLLAMLGLDALAGKQARVCD' A
#
# COMPACT_ATOMS: atom_id res chain seq x y z
N MET A 1 -19.15 15.37 44.50
CA MET A 1 -17.83 14.88 44.03
C MET A 1 -18.06 13.67 43.17
N SER A 2 -17.93 13.78 41.85
CA SER A 2 -18.11 12.66 40.92
C SER A 2 -16.80 11.89 40.79
N PRO A 3 -16.79 10.55 40.93
CA PRO A 3 -15.57 9.78 40.71
C PRO A 3 -15.28 9.80 39.21
N ALA A 4 -14.14 10.41 38.84
CA ALA A 4 -13.62 10.36 37.49
C ALA A 4 -13.39 8.90 37.13
N ARG A 5 -14.19 8.37 36.21
CA ARG A 5 -14.00 7.02 35.68
C ARG A 5 -12.69 7.03 34.89
N HIS A 6 -11.65 6.47 35.49
CA HIS A 6 -10.35 6.28 34.86
C HIS A 6 -10.53 5.19 33.81
N ILE A 7 -10.88 5.58 32.58
CA ILE A 7 -10.89 4.69 31.42
C ILE A 7 -9.43 4.49 31.06
N THR A 8 -8.83 3.41 31.54
CA THR A 8 -7.56 2.93 31.02
C THR A 8 -7.87 2.39 29.62
N LEU A 9 -7.64 3.23 28.59
CA LEU A 9 -7.55 2.77 27.21
C LEU A 9 -6.32 1.86 27.15
N ILE A 10 -6.52 0.59 27.48
CA ILE A 10 -5.60 -0.48 27.11
C ILE A 10 -5.71 -0.54 25.59
N HIS A 11 -4.92 0.29 24.91
CA HIS A 11 -4.78 0.24 23.47
C HIS A 11 -3.95 -1.03 23.22
N GLU A 12 -4.62 -2.17 23.10
CA GLU A 12 -3.97 -3.44 22.76
C GLU A 12 -3.25 -3.23 21.42
N PRO A 13 -1.91 -3.23 21.41
CA PRO A 13 -1.14 -2.84 20.22
C PRO A 13 -1.31 -3.79 19.02
N GLY A 14 -2.13 -4.85 19.17
CA GLY A 14 -2.40 -5.88 18.18
C GLY A 14 -3.76 -5.82 17.48
N GLU A 15 -4.79 -5.14 18.01
CA GLU A 15 -6.15 -5.21 17.43
C GLU A 15 -6.22 -4.63 16.00
N PHE A 16 -5.37 -3.64 15.71
CA PHE A 16 -5.27 -3.05 14.37
C PHE A 16 -4.08 -3.59 13.57
N ALA A 17 -3.28 -4.50 14.14
CA ALA A 17 -2.11 -5.04 13.45
C ALA A 17 -2.54 -5.86 12.22
N GLU A 18 -3.58 -6.67 12.37
CA GLU A 18 -4.17 -7.44 11.26
C GLU A 18 -4.82 -6.52 10.22
N ALA A 19 -5.61 -5.54 10.65
CA ALA A 19 -6.24 -4.56 9.76
C ALA A 19 -5.20 -3.77 8.94
N ARG A 20 -4.12 -3.29 9.59
CA ARG A 20 -3.02 -2.57 8.94
C ARG A 20 -2.21 -3.49 8.02
N ALA A 21 -2.02 -4.77 8.38
CA ALA A 21 -1.36 -5.74 7.51
C ALA A 21 -2.18 -5.99 6.24
N ASN A 22 -3.50 -6.14 6.39
CA ASN A 22 -4.42 -6.32 5.26
C ASN A 22 -4.47 -5.07 4.36
N GLU A 23 -4.55 -3.87 4.95
CA GLU A 23 -4.48 -2.60 4.22
C GLU A 23 -3.18 -2.46 3.43
N LYS A 24 -2.04 -2.81 4.04
CA LYS A 24 -0.73 -2.80 3.35
C LYS A 24 -0.67 -3.80 2.20
N ALA A 25 -1.21 -5.00 2.40
CA ALA A 25 -1.26 -6.02 1.35
C ALA A 25 -2.12 -5.58 0.16
N GLU A 26 -3.29 -4.99 0.44
CA GLU A 26 -4.17 -4.48 -0.60
C GLU A 26 -3.57 -3.25 -1.31
N THR A 27 -2.95 -2.34 -0.56
CA THR A 27 -2.22 -1.19 -1.14
C THR A 27 -1.09 -1.67 -2.06
N ALA A 28 -0.32 -2.68 -1.66
CA ALA A 28 0.72 -3.26 -2.51
C ALA A 28 0.15 -3.89 -3.78
N ARG A 29 -1.00 -4.57 -3.68
CA ARG A 29 -1.71 -5.14 -4.82
C ARG A 29 -2.17 -4.07 -5.80
N GLN A 30 -2.80 -3.01 -5.30
CA GLN A 30 -3.25 -1.87 -6.11
C GLN A 30 -2.07 -1.15 -6.76
N SER A 31 -0.96 -0.99 -6.04
CA SER A 31 0.28 -0.39 -6.54
C SER A 31 0.85 -1.20 -7.71
N ALA A 32 0.81 -2.54 -7.60
CA ALA A 32 1.26 -3.41 -8.67
C ALA A 32 0.38 -3.33 -9.92
N VAL A 33 -0.95 -3.26 -9.74
CA VAL A 33 -1.89 -3.07 -10.86
C VAL A 33 -1.66 -1.71 -11.51
N ALA A 34 -1.55 -0.64 -10.73
CA ALA A 34 -1.29 0.71 -11.26
C ALA A 34 0.03 0.77 -12.04
N ALA A 35 1.11 0.16 -11.51
CA ALA A 35 2.39 0.13 -12.20
C ALA A 35 2.32 -0.61 -13.55
N ARG A 36 1.55 -1.71 -13.64
CA ARG A 36 1.30 -2.42 -14.90
C ARG A 36 0.48 -1.62 -15.88
N THR A 37 -0.55 -0.93 -15.40
CA THR A 37 -1.38 -0.04 -16.22
C THR A 37 -0.51 1.04 -16.83
N VAL A 38 0.31 1.71 -16.03
CA VAL A 38 1.26 2.73 -16.52
C VAL A 38 2.21 2.16 -17.56
N ALA A 39 2.81 0.99 -17.31
CA ALA A 39 3.69 0.33 -18.28
C ALA A 39 2.98 -0.03 -19.60
N SER A 40 1.67 -0.30 -19.57
CA SER A 40 0.88 -0.64 -20.77
C SER A 40 0.53 0.58 -21.61
N TYR A 41 0.47 1.77 -21.00
CA TYR A 41 0.18 3.04 -21.68
C TYR A 41 1.42 3.89 -21.97
N SER A 42 2.55 3.57 -21.35
CA SER A 42 3.82 4.28 -21.57
C SER A 42 4.36 4.03 -22.98
N GLN A 43 4.99 5.05 -23.57
CA GLN A 43 5.53 4.95 -24.93
C GLN A 43 6.93 4.32 -24.96
N ASN A 44 7.70 4.46 -23.88
CA ASN A 44 9.03 3.91 -23.73
C ASN A 44 9.38 3.73 -22.24
N ALA A 45 10.57 3.16 -21.97
CA ALA A 45 11.01 2.88 -20.60
C ALA A 45 11.20 4.14 -19.75
N ASP A 46 11.73 5.22 -20.33
CA ASP A 46 11.99 6.48 -19.60
C ASP A 46 10.70 7.22 -19.23
N ASP A 47 9.72 7.21 -20.15
CA ASP A 47 8.36 7.72 -19.96
C ASP A 47 7.64 6.92 -18.87
N CYS A 48 7.74 5.59 -18.91
CA CYS A 48 7.20 4.71 -17.87
C CYS A 48 7.78 5.05 -16.49
N GLN A 49 9.11 5.18 -16.39
CA GLN A 49 9.78 5.53 -15.13
C GLN A 49 9.33 6.91 -14.61
N SER A 50 9.19 7.89 -15.51
CA SER A 50 8.73 9.24 -15.14
C SER A 50 7.30 9.23 -14.62
N LEU A 51 6.40 8.49 -15.27
CA LEU A 51 5.00 8.34 -14.85
C LEU A 51 4.89 7.61 -13.50
N LEU A 52 5.67 6.55 -13.30
CA LEU A 52 5.72 5.82 -12.02
C LEU A 52 6.22 6.71 -10.89
N ALA A 53 7.29 7.48 -11.13
CA ALA A 53 7.82 8.42 -10.15
C ALA A 53 6.80 9.51 -9.75
N MET A 54 6.03 10.05 -10.71
CA MET A 54 4.96 11.01 -10.42
C MET A 54 3.83 10.43 -9.56
N LEU A 55 3.57 9.13 -9.70
CA LEU A 55 2.55 8.42 -8.93
C LEU A 55 3.08 7.85 -7.60
N GLY A 56 4.37 7.98 -7.33
CA GLY A 56 5.02 7.37 -6.17
C GLY A 56 5.03 5.83 -6.22
N LEU A 57 4.96 5.26 -7.43
CA LEU A 57 4.93 3.82 -7.66
C LEU A 57 6.32 3.31 -8.07
N ASP A 58 6.62 2.07 -7.69
CA ASP A 58 7.84 1.38 -8.12
C ASP A 58 7.54 0.45 -9.30
N ALA A 59 8.37 0.48 -10.32
CA ALA A 59 8.34 -0.49 -11.42
C ALA A 59 8.45 -1.94 -10.92
N LEU A 60 9.19 -2.16 -9.81
CA LEU A 60 9.33 -3.47 -9.19
C LEU A 60 8.03 -3.93 -8.51
N ALA A 61 7.16 -3.02 -8.06
CA ALA A 61 5.86 -3.41 -7.48
C ALA A 61 5.01 -4.20 -8.49
N GLY A 62 4.98 -3.75 -9.75
CA GLY A 62 4.30 -4.47 -10.85
C GLY A 62 4.92 -5.82 -11.20
N LYS A 63 6.24 -5.97 -11.00
CA LYS A 63 6.98 -7.23 -11.20
C LYS A 63 6.73 -8.24 -10.08
N GLN A 64 6.72 -7.78 -8.83
CA GLN A 64 6.55 -8.61 -7.63
C GLN A 64 5.17 -9.29 -7.62
N ALA A 65 4.11 -8.62 -8.09
CA ALA A 65 2.79 -9.24 -8.21
C ALA A 65 2.75 -10.44 -9.17
N ARG A 66 3.63 -10.51 -10.17
CA ARG A 66 3.68 -11.62 -11.15
C ARG A 66 4.41 -12.87 -10.62
N VAL A 67 5.16 -12.74 -9.53
CA VAL A 67 5.90 -13.87 -8.91
C VAL A 67 4.99 -14.65 -7.94
N CYS A 68 3.88 -14.04 -7.52
CA CYS A 68 2.92 -14.63 -6.58
C CYS A 68 1.65 -15.20 -7.26
N ASP A 69 1.56 -15.14 -8.59
CA ASP A 69 0.55 -15.83 -9.42
C ASP A 69 1.12 -17.18 -9.89
#